data_AF-A0A060DHC4-F1
#
_entry.id   AF-A0A060DHC4-F1
#
_cell.length_a   1.000
_cell.length_b   1.000
_cell.length_c   1.000
_cell.angle_alpha   90.00
_cell.angle_beta   90.00
_cell.angle_gamma   90.00
#
_symmetry.space_group_name_H-M   'P 1'
#
loop_
_entity.id
_entity.type
_entity.pdbx_description
1 polymer ?
#
loop_
_entity_poly.entity_id
_entity_poly.type
_entity_poly.pdbx_seq_one_letter_code
_entity_poly.pdbx_strand_id
1 'polypeptide(L)' 'MNLNWQLVFAPRTVLEYAVVHELCHLRHRNHDRAFWGLVGTILPDWEARKAWLDQNEHFLTLRRVEPT' A
#
# COMPACT_ATOMS: atom_id res chain seq x y z
N MET A 1 -2.12 2.44 11.50
CA MET A 1 -3.06 2.51 10.38
C MET A 1 -3.01 3.93 9.83
N ASN A 2 -2.32 4.12 8.71
CA ASN A 2 -2.14 5.41 8.04
C ASN A 2 -2.05 5.13 6.54
N LEU A 3 -2.82 5.85 5.73
CA LEU A 3 -2.77 5.74 4.28
C LEU A 3 -2.15 7.01 3.70
N ASN A 4 -1.04 6.87 2.97
CA ASN A 4 -0.41 7.98 2.28
C ASN A 4 -1.28 8.46 1.12
N TRP A 5 -1.74 9.72 1.18
CA TRP A 5 -2.58 10.31 0.13
C TRP A 5 -1.91 10.36 -1.25
N GLN A 6 -0.56 10.38 -1.31
CA GLN A 6 0.21 10.40 -2.56
C GLN A 6 0.05 9.10 -3.37
N LEU A 7 -0.48 8.03 -2.77
CA LEU A 7 -0.85 6.80 -3.47
C LEU A 7 -1.90 7.02 -4.57
N VAL A 8 -2.57 8.19 -4.61
CA VAL A 8 -3.42 8.58 -5.76
C VAL A 8 -2.66 8.60 -7.09
N PHE A 9 -1.33 8.75 -7.06
CA PHE A 9 -0.47 8.71 -8.25
C PHE A 9 0.02 7.30 -8.59
N ALA A 10 -0.24 6.30 -7.75
CA ALA A 10 0.13 4.91 -8.02
C ALA A 10 -0.84 4.26 -9.03
N PRO A 11 -0.43 3.18 -9.71
CA PRO A 11 -1.36 2.31 -10.42
C PRO A 11 -2.53 1.88 -9.53
N ARG A 12 -3.73 1.78 -10.09
CA ARG A 12 -4.95 1.41 -9.37
C ARG A 12 -4.77 0.15 -8.50
N THR A 13 -4.12 -0.88 -9.04
CA THR A 13 -3.91 -2.15 -8.34
C THR A 13 -3.07 -2.00 -7.07
N VAL A 14 -2.15 -1.04 -7.05
CA VAL A 14 -1.28 -0.72 -5.91
C VAL A 14 -2.05 0.08 -4.86
N LEU A 15 -2.87 1.03 -5.28
CA LEU A 15 -3.79 1.74 -4.39
C LEU A 15 -4.77 0.77 -3.71
N GLU A 16 -5.34 -0.16 -4.47
CA GLU A 16 -6.19 -1.24 -3.93
C GLU A 16 -5.46 -2.08 -2.89
N TYR A 17 -4.20 -2.46 -3.15
CA TYR A 17 -3.38 -3.17 -2.18
C TYR A 17 -3.22 -2.38 -0.88
N ALA A 18 -2.85 -1.10 -0.96
CA ALA A 18 -2.67 -0.27 0.23
C ALA A 18 -3.97 -0.11 1.04
N VAL A 19 -5.12 0.05 0.36
CA VAL A 19 -6.43 0.12 1.04
C VAL A 19 -6.77 -1.21 1.72
N VAL A 20 -6.64 -2.34 1.02
CA VAL A 20 -6.90 -3.67 1.61
C VAL A 20 -5.95 -3.95 2.77
N HIS A 21 -4.68 -3.57 2.65
CA HIS A 21 -3.68 -3.69 3.70
C HIS A 21 -4.10 -2.95 4.98
N GLU A 22 -4.46 -1.66 4.85
CA GLU A 22 -4.92 -0.88 6.00
C GLU A 22 -6.25 -1.41 6.58
N LEU A 23 -7.17 -1.90 5.75
CA LEU A 23 -8.42 -2.53 6.24
C LEU A 23 -8.15 -3.82 7.02
N CYS A 24 -7.17 -4.62 6.61
CA CYS A 24 -6.78 -5.84 7.33
C CYS A 24 -6.26 -5.52 8.74
N HIS A 25 -5.69 -4.32 8.97
CA HIS A 25 -5.27 -3.88 10.30
C HIS A 25 -6.41 -3.72 11.30
N LEU A 26 -7.67 -3.64 10.85
CA LEU A 26 -8.83 -3.66 11.74
C LEU A 26 -8.94 -4.99 12.49
N ARG A 27 -8.52 -6.11 11.87
CA ARG A 27 -8.58 -7.46 12.44
C ARG A 27 -7.24 -7.96 12.97
N HIS A 28 -6.14 -7.66 12.28
CA HIS A 28 -4.78 -8.08 12.66
C HIS A 28 -3.86 -6.87 12.77
N ARG A 29 -3.51 -6.48 14.00
CA ARG A 29 -2.75 -5.23 14.25
C ARG A 29 -1.29 -5.29 13.80
N ASN A 30 -0.74 -6.50 13.66
CA ASN A 30 0.64 -6.74 13.25
C ASN A 30 0.68 -7.48 11.91
N HIS A 31 1.75 -7.33 11.14
CA HIS A 31 2.00 -8.03 9.87
C HIS A 31 2.46 -9.49 10.04
N ASP A 32 1.75 -10.25 10.87
CA ASP A 32 2.03 -11.66 11.11
C ASP A 32 1.43 -12.58 10.02
N ARG A 33 1.61 -13.89 10.17
CA ARG A 33 1.07 -14.89 9.22
C ARG A 33 -0.46 -14.78 9.05
N ALA A 34 -1.19 -14.42 10.11
CA ALA A 34 -2.64 -14.30 10.03
C ALA A 34 -3.05 -13.05 9.23
N PHE A 35 -2.32 -11.94 9.40
CA PHE A 35 -2.49 -10.75 8.58
C PHE A 35 -2.27 -11.04 7.09
N TRP A 36 -1.12 -11.62 6.72
CA TRP A 36 -0.82 -11.90 5.32
C TRP A 36 -1.74 -12.97 4.73
N GLY A 37 -2.17 -13.94 5.56
CA GLY A 37 -3.21 -14.88 5.19
C GLY A 37 -4.52 -14.18 4.80
N LEU A 38 -5.00 -13.24 5.63
CA LEU A 38 -6.21 -12.47 5.35
C LEU A 38 -6.05 -11.61 4.09
N VAL A 39 -4.94 -10.91 3.93
CA VAL A 39 -4.65 -10.12 2.71
C VAL A 39 -4.71 -11.04 1.48
N GLY A 40 -4.07 -12.20 1.53
CA GLY A 40 -4.05 -13.17 0.43
C GLY A 40 -5.41 -13.78 0.08
N THR A 41 -6.36 -13.83 1.01
CA THR A 41 -7.75 -14.24 0.70
C THR A 41 -8.51 -13.21 -0.11
N ILE A 42 -8.14 -11.92 -0.03
CA ILE A 42 -8.82 -10.81 -0.68
C ILE A 42 -8.10 -10.45 -1.99
N LEU A 43 -6.77 -10.39 -1.97
CA LEU A 43 -5.91 -10.07 -3.09
C LEU A 43 -4.85 -11.16 -3.25
N PRO A 44 -5.11 -12.23 -4.03
CA PRO A 44 -4.16 -13.32 -4.21
C PRO A 44 -2.81 -12.91 -4.80
N ASP A 45 -2.76 -11.79 -5.52
CA ASP A 45 -1.57 -11.20 -6.16
C ASP A 45 -0.92 -10.07 -5.33
N TRP A 46 -1.23 -9.97 -4.03
CA TRP A 46 -0.76 -8.89 -3.16
C TRP A 46 0.78 -8.76 -3.11
N GLU A 47 1.52 -9.86 -3.24
CA GLU A 47 2.99 -9.85 -3.21
C GLU A 47 3.56 -9.03 -4.36
N ALA A 48 3.00 -9.17 -5.57
CA ALA A 48 3.43 -8.40 -6.74
C ALA A 48 3.07 -6.91 -6.59
N ARG A 49 1.89 -6.60 -6.04
CA ARG A 49 1.44 -5.23 -5.78
C ARG A 49 2.31 -4.54 -4.71
N LYS A 50 2.64 -5.26 -3.63
CA LYS A 50 3.57 -4.82 -2.59
C LYS A 50 4.95 -4.57 -3.18
N ALA A 51 5.48 -5.51 -3.95
CA ALA A 51 6.79 -5.37 -4.57
C ALA A 51 6.88 -4.15 -5.48
N TRP A 52 5.83 -3.86 -6.25
CA TRP A 52 5.76 -2.63 -7.04
C TRP A 52 5.80 -1.40 -6.14
N LEU A 53 5.01 -1.38 -5.06
CA LEU A 53 4.97 -0.23 -4.15
C LEU A 53 6.33 0.03 -3.52
N ASP A 54 6.98 -1.00 -2.96
CA ASP A 54 8.29 -0.89 -2.32
C ASP A 54 9.35 -0.33 -3.31
N GLN A 55 9.25 -0.68 -4.59
CA GLN A 55 10.19 -0.23 -5.63
C GLN A 55 9.91 1.19 -6.13
N ASN A 56 8.67 1.67 -6.07
CA ASN A 56 8.25 2.88 -6.79
C ASN A 56 7.71 4.00 -5.88
N GLU A 57 7.46 3.75 -4.60
CA GLU A 57 6.80 4.70 -3.70
C GLU A 57 7.50 6.07 -3.63
N HIS A 58 8.83 6.08 -3.76
CA HIS A 58 9.64 7.30 -3.73
C HIS A 58 9.43 8.22 -4.94
N PHE A 59 8.90 7.70 -6.06
CA PHE A 59 8.51 8.50 -7.22
C PHE A 59 7.13 9.15 -7.08
N LEU A 60 6.31 8.69 -6.12
CA LEU A 60 4.96 9.24 -5.90
C LEU A 60 4.99 10.54 -5.07
N THR A 61 6.13 10.85 -4.45
CA THR A 61 6.27 12.02 -3.59
C THR A 61 6.34 13.31 -4.39
N LEU A 62 5.31 14.14 -4.28
CA LEU A 62 5.40 15.53 -4.71
C LEU A 62 6.36 16.28 -3.79
N ARG A 63 7.42 16.86 -4.36
CA ARG A 63 8.33 17.75 -3.65
C ARG A 63 7.86 19.18 -3.84
N ARG A 64 7.75 19.92 -2.74
CA ARG A 64 7.54 21.37 -2.78
C ARG A 64 8.75 22.00 -3.45
N VAL A 65 8.53 22.71 -4.56
CA VAL A 65 9.54 23.56 -5.18
C VAL A 65 9.44 24.92 -4.50
N GLU A 66 10.50 25.33 -3.80
CA GLU A 66 10.63 26.68 -3.26
C GLU A 66 10.84 27.65 -4.45
N PRO A 67 10.12 28.78 -4.52
CA PRO A 67 10.40 29.80 -5.53
C PRO A 67 11.80 30.38 -5.31
N THR A 68 12.57 30.51 -6.39
CA THR A 68 13.86 31.25 -6.42
C THR A 68 13.65 32.75 -6.27
#